data_AF-A0A1W1Y4Z8-F1
#
_entry.id   AF-A0A1W1Y4Z8-F1
#
_cell.length_a   1.000
_cell.length_b   1.000
_cell.length_c   1.000
_cell.angle_alpha   90.00
_cell.angle_beta   90.00
_cell.angle_gamma   90.00
#
_symmetry.space_group_name_H-M   'P 1'
#
loop_
_entity.id
_entity.type
_entity.pdbx_description
1 polymer ?
#
loop_
_entity_poly.entity_id
_entity_poly.type
_entity_poly.pdbx_seq_one_letter_code
_entity_poly.pdbx_strand_id
1 'polypeptide(L)'
;MTHWRIAPGVAWVGDAHRVALVDTRRGAQAVPMHVQAPFAALWTALGDGPVAQADLEVAAAGVVDEGEVVAFVASFVESLGGLGVVEEVTP
;
A
#
# COMPACT_ATOMS: atom_id res chain seq x y z
N MET A 1 -1.69 14.96 -10.96
CA MET A 1 -0.73 14.36 -10.01
C MET A 1 -1.38 13.10 -9.47
N THR A 2 -0.72 11.96 -9.62
CA THR A 2 -1.22 10.66 -9.17
C THR A 2 -1.22 10.60 -7.64
N HIS A 3 -2.36 10.24 -7.06
CA HIS A 3 -2.50 9.94 -5.64
C HIS A 3 -2.93 8.48 -5.49
N TRP A 4 -2.45 7.84 -4.44
CA TRP A 4 -2.74 6.44 -4.11
C TRP A 4 -3.51 6.38 -2.82
N ARG A 5 -4.47 5.47 -2.72
CA ARG A 5 -5.14 5.15 -1.47
C ARG A 5 -5.37 3.66 -1.32
N ILE A 6 -5.62 3.23 -0.10
CA ILE A 6 -6.21 1.91 0.16
C ILE A 6 -7.63 1.89 -0.43
N ALA A 7 -7.93 0.85 -1.20
CA ALA A 7 -9.21 0.74 -1.89
C ALA A 7 -10.37 0.65 -0.88
N PRO A 8 -11.55 1.24 -1.18
CA PRO A 8 -12.73 1.09 -0.34
C PRO A 8 -13.07 -0.38 -0.12
N GLY A 9 -13.43 -0.73 1.12
CA GLY A 9 -13.71 -2.12 1.48
C GLY A 9 -12.45 -2.97 1.69
N VAL A 10 -11.28 -2.36 1.86
CA VAL A 10 -10.10 -3.02 2.41
C VAL A 10 -9.88 -2.51 3.83
N ALA A 11 -10.01 -3.42 4.80
CA ALA A 11 -9.63 -3.17 6.18
C ALA A 11 -8.19 -3.64 6.41
N TRP A 12 -7.44 -2.96 7.26
CA TRP A 12 -6.07 -3.36 7.58
C TRP A 12 -5.71 -3.01 9.02
N VAL A 13 -4.71 -3.71 9.55
CA VAL A 13 -4.10 -3.46 10.86
C VAL A 13 -2.63 -3.83 10.78
N GLY A 14 -1.77 -3.06 11.45
CA GLY A 14 -0.35 -3.38 11.51
C GLY A 14 0.54 -2.18 11.80
N ASP A 15 1.81 -2.35 11.43
CA ASP A 15 2.89 -1.39 11.60
C ASP A 15 3.84 -1.44 10.38
N ALA A 16 4.94 -0.69 10.44
CA ALA A 16 5.91 -0.61 9.35
C ALA A 16 6.61 -1.94 9.01
N HIS A 17 6.54 -2.94 9.89
CA HIS A 17 7.17 -4.24 9.69
C HIS A 17 6.22 -5.31 9.16
N ARG A 18 4.93 -5.21 9.52
CA ARG A 18 3.91 -6.18 9.12
C ARG A 18 2.53 -5.56 9.09
N VAL A 19 1.76 -5.93 8.07
CA VAL A 19 0.35 -5.58 7.92
C VAL A 19 -0.46 -6.83 7.65
N ALA A 20 -1.60 -6.95 8.35
CA ALA A 20 -2.67 -7.83 7.97
C ALA A 20 -3.76 -6.99 7.29
N LEU A 21 -4.21 -7.40 6.11
CA LEU A 21 -5.30 -6.75 5.40
C LEU A 21 -6.38 -7.75 5.02
N VAL A 22 -7.62 -7.26 4.89
CA VAL A 22 -8.80 -8.04 4.59
C VAL A 22 -9.63 -7.27 3.56
N ASP A 23 -9.89 -7.90 2.41
CA ASP A 23 -10.86 -7.40 1.44
C ASP A 23 -12.28 -7.75 1.91
N THR A 24 -12.94 -6.79 2.57
CA THR A 24 -14.27 -6.96 3.16
C THR A 24 -15.37 -7.01 2.10
N ARG A 25 -15.08 -6.66 0.84
CA ARG A 25 -16.03 -6.79 -0.27
C ARG A 25 -16.38 -8.26 -0.55
N ARG A 26 -15.50 -9.18 -0.16
CA ARG A 26 -15.68 -10.64 -0.28
C ARG A 26 -16.59 -11.25 0.81
N GLY A 27 -17.06 -10.43 1.76
CA GLY A 27 -17.97 -10.87 2.82
C GLY A 27 -17.39 -12.03 3.65
N ALA A 28 -18.18 -13.07 3.88
CA ALA A 28 -17.79 -14.22 4.69
C ALA A 28 -16.61 -15.04 4.12
N GLN A 29 -16.25 -14.84 2.85
CA GLN A 29 -15.12 -15.51 2.21
C GLN A 29 -13.81 -14.69 2.25
N ALA A 30 -13.82 -13.55 2.95
CA ALA A 30 -12.63 -12.72 3.07
C ALA A 30 -11.54 -13.48 3.84
N VAL A 31 -10.38 -13.67 3.21
CA VAL A 31 -9.20 -14.30 3.81
C VAL A 31 -8.17 -13.21 4.07
N PRO A 32 -7.63 -13.09 5.30
CA PRO A 32 -6.57 -12.13 5.58
C PRO A 32 -5.32 -12.39 4.74
N MET A 33 -4.77 -11.34 4.16
CA MET A 33 -3.46 -11.34 3.51
C MET A 33 -2.45 -10.67 4.42
N HIS A 34 -1.25 -11.23 4.50
CA HIS A 34 -0.14 -10.64 5.24
C HIS A 34 0.84 -9.97 4.28
N VAL A 35 1.15 -8.71 4.55
CA VAL A 35 2.20 -7.94 3.89
C VAL A 35 3.34 -7.76 4.89
N GLN A 36 4.56 -8.10 4.50
CA GLN A 36 5.75 -7.95 5.32
C GLN A 36 6.54 -6.71 4.90
N ALA A 37 7.50 -6.30 5.73
CA ALA A 37 8.55 -5.38 5.31
C ALA A 37 9.25 -5.89 4.02
N PRO A 38 9.70 -4.98 3.14
CA PRO A 38 9.60 -3.52 3.26
C PRO A 38 8.23 -2.95 2.83
N PHE A 39 7.36 -3.72 2.17
CA PHE A 39 6.07 -3.20 1.66
C PHE A 39 5.08 -2.75 2.74
N ALA A 40 5.15 -3.34 3.95
CA ALA A 40 4.32 -2.94 5.08
C ALA A 40 4.49 -1.45 5.45
N ALA A 41 5.68 -0.87 5.24
CA ALA A 41 5.94 0.53 5.53
C ALA A 41 5.12 1.48 4.64
N LEU A 42 5.00 1.18 3.33
CA LEU A 42 4.18 1.98 2.42
C LEU A 42 2.69 1.90 2.75
N TRP A 43 2.26 0.80 3.35
CA TRP A 43 0.89 0.62 3.81
C TRP A 43 0.54 1.59 4.94
N THR A 44 1.46 1.80 5.89
CA THR A 44 1.25 2.78 6.97
C THR A 44 1.13 4.21 6.46
N ALA A 45 1.85 4.57 5.39
CA ALA A 45 1.74 5.90 4.77
C ALA A 45 0.34 6.15 4.19
N LEU A 46 -0.27 5.13 3.57
CA LEU A 46 -1.61 5.20 2.98
C LEU A 46 -2.74 5.13 4.02
N GLY A 47 -2.42 4.89 5.29
CA GLY A 47 -3.37 4.63 6.36
C GLY A 47 -4.34 5.78 6.65
N ASP A 48 -3.86 7.01 6.51
CA ASP A 48 -4.59 8.22 6.90
C ASP A 48 -5.35 8.87 5.74
N GLY A 49 -5.16 8.41 4.50
CA GLY A 49 -5.84 8.93 3.32
C GLY A 49 -5.04 8.78 2.03
N PRO A 50 -5.49 9.44 0.95
CA PRO A 50 -4.75 9.47 -0.30
C PRO A 50 -3.38 10.14 -0.15
N VAL A 51 -2.34 9.52 -0.70
CA VAL A 51 -0.94 9.98 -0.65
C VAL A 51 -0.45 10.25 -2.06
N ALA A 52 0.24 11.37 -2.28
CA ALA A 52 0.82 11.67 -3.59
C ALA A 52 1.97 10.68 -3.90
N GLN A 53 2.19 10.39 -5.19
CA GLN A 53 3.31 9.53 -5.64
C GLN A 53 4.66 9.92 -5.00
N ALA A 54 4.96 11.22 -4.96
CA ALA A 54 6.21 11.73 -4.39
C ALA A 54 6.34 11.46 -2.88
N ASP A 55 5.24 11.59 -2.12
CA ASP A 55 5.24 11.31 -0.68
C ASP A 55 5.39 9.81 -0.41
N LEU A 56 4.85 8.96 -1.31
CA LEU A 56 5.04 7.51 -1.24
C LEU A 56 6.49 7.10 -1.53
N GLU A 57 7.16 7.79 -2.46
CA GLU A 57 8.60 7.63 -2.71
C GLU A 57 9.46 8.10 -1.53
N VAL A 58 9.08 9.17 -0.84
CA VAL A 58 9.73 9.60 0.41
C VAL A 58 9.60 8.52 1.49
N ALA A 59 8.42 7.90 1.63
CA ALA A 59 8.24 6.79 2.56
C ALA A 59 9.11 5.57 2.18
N ALA A 60 9.24 5.27 0.88
CA ALA A 60 10.09 4.19 0.36
C ALA A 60 11.58 4.44 0.63
N ALA A 61 12.05 5.68 0.50
CA ALA A 61 13.45 6.04 0.77
C ALA A 61 13.88 5.76 2.22
N GLY A 62 12.93 5.60 3.15
CA GLY A 62 13.20 5.19 4.53
C GLY A 62 13.42 3.68 4.73
N VAL A 63 13.17 2.84 3.72
CA VAL A 63 13.16 1.38 3.85
C VAL A 63 13.92 0.61 2.76
N VAL A 64 14.26 1.25 1.65
CA VAL A 64 15.10 0.67 0.57
C VAL A 64 16.23 1.61 0.19
N ASP A 65 17.21 1.12 -0.56
CA ASP A 65 18.32 1.93 -1.05
C ASP A 65 17.84 2.99 -2.06
N GLU A 66 18.55 4.12 -2.15
CA GLU A 66 18.18 5.28 -2.97
C GLU A 66 17.92 4.91 -4.45
N GLY A 67 18.72 3.99 -5.00
CA GLY A 67 18.59 3.51 -6.38
C GLY A 67 17.39 2.58 -6.62
N GLU A 68 16.72 2.13 -5.57
CA GLU A 68 15.63 1.15 -5.64
C GLU A 68 14.24 1.77 -5.39
N VAL A 69 14.17 3.00 -4.87
CA VAL A 69 12.93 3.67 -4.45
C VAL A 69 11.83 3.62 -5.50
N VAL A 70 12.13 4.05 -6.74
CA VAL A 70 11.13 4.11 -7.82
C VAL A 70 10.66 2.71 -8.22
N ALA A 71 11.58 1.76 -8.37
CA ALA A 71 11.26 0.38 -8.72
C ALA A 71 10.46 -0.31 -7.61
N PHE A 72 10.75 0.02 -6.36
CA PHE A 72 10.07 -0.48 -5.18
C PHE A 72 8.63 0.02 -5.10
N VAL A 73 8.41 1.33 -5.26
CA VAL A 73 7.05 1.91 -5.29
C VAL A 73 6.25 1.37 -6.47
N ALA A 74 6.87 1.26 -7.66
CA ALA A 74 6.21 0.66 -8.82
C ALA A 74 5.79 -0.79 -8.56
N SER A 75 6.67 -1.60 -7.96
CA SER A 75 6.37 -2.99 -7.61
C SER A 75 5.27 -3.11 -6.55
N PHE A 76 5.25 -2.20 -5.57
CA PHE A 76 4.19 -2.12 -4.56
C PHE A 76 2.84 -1.85 -5.23
N VAL A 77 2.77 -0.81 -6.05
CA VAL A 77 1.56 -0.40 -6.77
C VAL A 77 1.09 -1.49 -7.73
N GLU A 78 1.99 -2.11 -8.50
CA GLU A 78 1.65 -3.16 -9.45
C GLU A 78 1.09 -4.39 -8.74
N SER A 79 1.79 -4.86 -7.70
CA SER A 79 1.41 -6.07 -6.96
C SER A 79 0.05 -5.90 -6.26
N LEU A 80 -0.18 -4.74 -5.66
CA LEU A 80 -1.36 -4.49 -4.82
C LEU A 80 -2.52 -3.87 -5.60
N GLY A 81 -2.22 -3.10 -6.64
CA GLY A 81 -3.19 -2.68 -7.65
C GLY A 81 -3.73 -3.87 -8.43
N GLY A 82 -2.87 -4.85 -8.77
CA GLY A 82 -3.30 -6.11 -9.39
C GLY A 82 -4.27 -6.92 -8.51
N LEU A 83 -4.16 -6.78 -7.18
CA LEU A 83 -5.08 -7.38 -6.21
C LEU A 83 -6.32 -6.50 -5.90
N GLY A 84 -6.36 -5.27 -6.43
CA GLY A 84 -7.43 -4.30 -6.21
C GLY A 84 -7.54 -3.83 -4.77
N VAL A 85 -6.41 -3.79 -4.04
CA VAL A 85 -6.38 -3.36 -2.62
C VAL A 85 -5.77 -1.97 -2.42
N VAL A 86 -5.07 -1.46 -3.44
CA VAL A 86 -4.64 -0.06 -3.57
C VAL A 86 -5.15 0.44 -4.91
N GLU A 87 -5.56 1.71 -5.00
CA GLU A 87 -6.05 2.32 -6.23
C GLU A 87 -5.53 3.73 -6.44
N GLU A 88 -5.39 4.12 -7.71
CA GLU A 88 -5.11 5.49 -8.11
C GLU A 88 -6.38 6.33 -7.99
N VAL A 89 -6.26 7.53 -7.42
CA VAL A 89 -7.33 8.52 -7.37
C VAL A 89 -6.88 9.84 -7.96
N THR A 90 -7.80 10.45 -8.72
CA THR A 90 -7.67 11.83 -9.16
C THR A 90 -8.21 12.74 -8.04
N PRO A 91 -7.43 13.72 -7.57
CA PRO A 91 -7.89 14.68 -6.57
C PRO A 91 -9.08 15.53 -7.05
#